data_AF-A0A8S3DMK6-F1
#
_entry.id   AF-A0A8S3DMK6-F1
#
_cell.length_a   1.000
_cell.length_b   1.000
_cell.length_c   1.000
_cell.angle_alpha   90.00
_cell.angle_beta   90.00
_cell.angle_gamma   90.00
#
_symmetry.space_group_name_H-M   'P 1'
#
loop_
_entity.id
_entity.type
_entity.pdbx_description
1 polymer ?
#
loop_
_entity_poly.entity_id
_entity_poly.type
_entity_poly.pdbx_seq_one_letter_code
_entity_poly.pdbx_strand_id
1 'polypeptide(L)'
;MEIDHERERILLAHSESISTPEHIQKYLPENAGRYHLYRFKHTFHGETISPLFFLYSVPGHGSKIKQRMLYASCKENVIDTIEKRFGISFDRKLELCDLSDLTHEHLFQQLHPEAVASTGKAAFAKPKAPSSRGPRRLVKPNDNSDEQ
;
A
#
# COMPACT_ATOMS: atom_id res chain seq x y z
N MET A 1 -15.02 -1.84 -10.30
CA MET A 1 -15.34 -0.64 -11.08
C MET A 1 -14.29 -0.45 -12.15
N GLU A 2 -14.69 0.13 -13.27
CA GLU A 2 -13.81 0.45 -14.40
C GLU A 2 -14.00 1.88 -14.87
N ILE A 3 -13.01 2.41 -15.58
CA ILE A 3 -13.07 3.73 -16.21
C ILE A 3 -13.34 3.57 -17.71
N ASP A 4 -14.45 4.12 -18.17
CA ASP A 4 -14.75 4.36 -19.58
C ASP A 4 -13.90 5.56 -20.06
N HIS A 5 -12.92 5.27 -20.92
CA HIS A 5 -11.96 6.26 -21.41
C HIS A 5 -12.53 7.20 -22.48
N GLU A 6 -13.63 6.82 -23.14
CA GLU A 6 -14.26 7.65 -24.17
C GLU A 6 -15.23 8.64 -23.53
N ARG A 7 -15.96 8.20 -22.52
CA ARG A 7 -16.97 9.02 -21.83
C ARG A 7 -16.46 9.69 -20.55
N GLU A 8 -15.23 9.36 -20.13
CA GLU A 8 -14.62 9.83 -18.88
C GLU A 8 -15.51 9.55 -17.66
N ARG A 9 -16.04 8.32 -17.59
CA ARG A 9 -16.96 7.89 -16.53
C ARG A 9 -16.46 6.66 -15.81
N ILE A 10 -16.82 6.55 -14.54
CA ILE A 10 -16.53 5.39 -13.71
C ILE A 10 -17.79 4.54 -13.65
N LEU A 11 -17.67 3.30 -14.12
CA LEU A 11 -18.78 2.36 -14.28
C LEU A 11 -18.61 1.17 -13.34
N LEU A 12 -19.75 0.59 -12.98
CA LEU A 12 -19.79 -0.69 -12.29
C LEU A 12 -19.45 -1.79 -13.30
N ALA A 13 -18.33 -2.48 -13.08
CA ALA A 13 -17.91 -3.60 -13.92
C ALA A 13 -18.50 -4.93 -13.42
N HIS A 14 -18.45 -5.17 -12.11
CA HIS A 14 -18.91 -6.41 -11.47
C HIS A 14 -19.31 -6.16 -10.02
N SER A 15 -20.24 -6.95 -9.51
CA SER A 15 -20.66 -6.96 -8.10
C SER A 15 -21.05 -8.37 -7.69
N GLU A 16 -20.38 -8.92 -6.69
CA GLU A 16 -20.63 -10.28 -6.20
C GLU A 16 -20.25 -10.41 -4.72
N SER A 17 -20.95 -11.30 -4.02
CA SER A 17 -20.58 -11.69 -2.65
C SER A 17 -19.54 -12.80 -2.68
N ILE A 18 -18.30 -12.45 -2.37
CA ILE A 18 -17.18 -13.39 -2.30
C ILE A 18 -16.70 -13.56 -0.85
N SER A 19 -16.33 -14.79 -0.50
CA SER A 19 -15.79 -15.12 0.84
C SER A 19 -14.29 -14.89 0.93
N THR A 20 -13.55 -15.13 -0.15
CA THR A 20 -12.08 -15.11 -0.18
C THR A 20 -11.55 -14.06 -1.16
N PRO A 21 -10.46 -13.34 -0.83
CA PRO A 21 -9.92 -12.27 -1.68
C PRO A 21 -9.35 -12.76 -3.01
N GLU A 22 -8.89 -14.02 -3.08
CA GLU A 22 -8.33 -14.63 -4.28
C GLU A 22 -9.36 -14.70 -5.42
N HIS A 23 -10.67 -14.73 -5.10
CA HIS A 23 -11.72 -14.68 -6.11
C HIS A 23 -11.74 -13.38 -6.92
N ILE A 24 -11.22 -12.28 -6.36
CA ILE A 24 -11.14 -10.99 -7.06
C ILE A 24 -10.22 -11.11 -8.28
N GLN A 25 -9.19 -11.96 -8.21
CA GLN A 25 -8.24 -12.20 -9.30
C GLN A 25 -8.93 -12.65 -10.60
N LYS A 26 -10.07 -13.35 -10.52
CA LYS A 26 -10.86 -13.75 -11.70
C LYS A 26 -11.48 -12.57 -12.46
N TYR A 27 -11.66 -11.44 -11.79
CA TYR A 27 -12.29 -10.23 -12.35
C TYR A 27 -11.28 -9.16 -12.75
N LEU A 28 -10.00 -9.48 -12.64
CA LEU A 28 -8.89 -8.59 -12.93
C LEU A 28 -8.38 -8.86 -14.35
N PRO A 29 -8.62 -7.95 -15.31
CA PRO A 29 -8.13 -8.12 -16.67
C PRO A 29 -6.62 -7.88 -16.73
N GLU A 30 -5.92 -8.66 -17.57
CA GLU A 30 -4.47 -8.55 -17.75
C GLU A 30 -4.02 -7.23 -18.41
N ASN A 31 -4.92 -6.55 -19.12
CA ASN A 31 -4.58 -5.37 -19.93
C ASN A 31 -5.22 -4.06 -19.44
N ALA A 32 -5.99 -4.08 -18.35
CA ALA A 32 -6.71 -2.90 -17.89
C ALA A 32 -6.73 -2.77 -16.36
N GLY A 33 -6.81 -1.54 -15.88
CA GLY A 33 -6.96 -1.26 -14.46
C GLY A 33 -8.34 -1.57 -13.94
N ARG A 34 -8.44 -1.80 -12.63
CA ARG A 34 -9.71 -1.92 -11.90
C ARG A 34 -9.61 -1.32 -10.50
N TYR A 35 -10.73 -0.77 -10.05
CA TYR A 35 -10.93 -0.47 -8.63
C TYR A 35 -11.87 -1.50 -8.02
N HIS A 36 -11.57 -1.97 -6.82
CA HIS A 36 -12.40 -2.90 -6.07
C HIS A 36 -12.67 -2.37 -4.67
N LEU A 37 -13.89 -2.59 -4.21
CA LEU A 37 -14.27 -2.42 -2.82
C LEU A 37 -14.48 -3.82 -2.28
N TYR A 38 -13.72 -4.19 -1.25
CA TYR A 38 -13.78 -5.52 -0.69
C TYR A 38 -13.92 -5.46 0.83
N ARG A 39 -14.97 -6.11 1.34
CA ARG A 39 -15.19 -6.23 2.78
C ARG A 39 -14.58 -7.55 3.26
N PHE A 40 -13.45 -7.43 3.93
CA PHE A 40 -12.71 -8.57 4.45
C PHE A 40 -13.27 -8.94 5.82
N LYS A 41 -13.88 -10.12 5.95
CA LYS A 41 -14.42 -10.60 7.23
C LYS A 41 -13.46 -11.61 7.82
N HIS A 42 -12.92 -11.32 9.00
CA HIS A 42 -12.00 -12.22 9.69
C HIS A 42 -12.12 -12.08 11.20
N THR A 43 -11.64 -13.09 11.91
CA THR A 43 -11.60 -13.10 13.37
C THR A 43 -10.19 -12.76 13.84
N PHE A 44 -10.07 -11.78 14.73
CA PHE A 44 -8.80 -11.39 15.35
C PHE A 44 -8.99 -11.23 16.86
N HIS A 45 -8.13 -11.88 17.66
CA HIS A 45 -8.24 -11.94 19.13
C HIS A 45 -9.64 -12.34 19.66
N GLY A 46 -10.38 -13.18 18.93
CA GLY A 46 -11.71 -13.65 19.32
C GLY A 46 -12.86 -12.72 18.92
N GLU A 47 -12.58 -11.57 18.30
CA GLU A 47 -13.58 -10.66 17.76
C GLU A 47 -13.67 -10.79 16.24
N THR A 48 -14.89 -10.90 15.70
CA THR A 48 -15.12 -10.89 14.25
C THR A 48 -15.25 -9.46 13.78
N ILE A 49 -14.28 -9.02 13.00
CA ILE A 49 -14.26 -7.70 12.39
C ILE A 49 -14.47 -7.81 10.88
N SER A 50 -14.95 -6.72 10.28
CA SER A 50 -15.24 -6.69 8.84
C SER A 50 -14.76 -5.39 8.17
N PRO A 51 -13.44 -5.11 8.17
CA PRO A 51 -12.89 -3.92 7.55
C PRO A 51 -13.16 -3.85 6.04
N LEU A 52 -13.28 -2.63 5.54
CA LEU A 52 -13.46 -2.31 4.13
C LEU A 52 -12.14 -1.86 3.50
N PHE A 53 -11.72 -2.60 2.48
CA PHE A 53 -10.56 -2.28 1.67
C PHE A 53 -10.98 -1.58 0.39
N PHE A 54 -10.25 -0.52 0.05
CA PHE A 54 -10.17 0.00 -1.30
C PHE A 54 -8.95 -0.61 -1.98
N LEU A 55 -9.17 -1.41 -3.01
CA LEU A 55 -8.10 -2.01 -3.81
C LEU A 55 -8.05 -1.34 -5.17
N TYR A 56 -6.84 -1.00 -5.59
CA TYR A 56 -6.58 -0.45 -6.90
C TYR A 56 -5.51 -1.29 -7.57
N SER A 57 -5.79 -1.79 -8.77
CA SER A 57 -4.85 -2.60 -9.53
C SER A 57 -4.73 -2.07 -10.94
N VAL A 58 -3.49 -1.99 -11.42
CA VAL A 58 -3.20 -1.73 -12.83
C VAL A 58 -2.02 -2.62 -13.24
N PRO A 59 -2.22 -3.55 -14.18
CA PRO A 59 -1.13 -4.36 -14.67
C PRO A 59 -0.07 -3.45 -15.32
N GLY A 60 1.18 -3.56 -14.86
CA GLY A 60 2.30 -2.75 -15.34
C GLY A 60 2.67 -3.03 -16.80
N HIS A 61 2.45 -4.26 -17.25
CA HIS A 61 2.66 -4.72 -18.61
C HIS A 61 1.30 -4.83 -19.34
N GLY A 62 1.21 -4.42 -20.60
CA GLY A 62 -0.01 -4.56 -21.43
C GLY A 62 -1.00 -3.40 -21.39
N SER A 63 -1.06 -2.60 -20.31
CA SER A 63 -1.96 -1.44 -20.24
C SER A 63 -1.39 -0.18 -20.91
N LYS A 64 -2.24 0.62 -21.58
CA LYS A 64 -1.80 1.87 -22.23
C LYS A 64 -1.40 2.90 -21.17
N ILE A 65 -0.34 3.68 -21.43
CA ILE A 65 0.14 4.74 -20.51
C ILE A 65 -1.00 5.68 -20.10
N LYS A 66 -1.82 6.13 -21.06
CA LYS A 66 -2.97 6.99 -20.80
C LYS A 66 -3.95 6.37 -19.79
N GLN A 67 -4.21 5.07 -19.88
CA GLN A 67 -5.11 4.39 -18.95
C GLN A 67 -4.49 4.37 -17.55
N ARG A 68 -3.22 3.96 -17.42
CA ARG A 68 -2.54 3.95 -16.12
C ARG A 68 -2.56 5.30 -15.43
N MET A 69 -2.28 6.37 -16.19
CA MET A 69 -2.33 7.73 -15.66
C MET A 69 -3.75 8.11 -15.22
N LEU A 70 -4.77 7.82 -16.02
CA LEU A 70 -6.16 8.13 -15.67
C LEU A 70 -6.60 7.39 -14.39
N TYR A 71 -6.27 6.11 -14.28
CA TYR A 71 -6.56 5.31 -13.10
C TYR A 71 -5.81 5.79 -11.85
N ALA A 72 -4.56 6.25 -11.97
CA ALA A 72 -3.85 6.85 -10.86
C ALA A 72 -4.45 8.21 -10.45
N SER A 73 -4.75 9.08 -11.41
CA SER A 73 -5.29 10.42 -11.18
C SER A 73 -6.71 10.43 -10.63
N CYS A 74 -7.56 9.48 -11.05
CA CYS A 74 -8.95 9.41 -10.60
C CYS A 74 -9.11 8.72 -9.23
N LYS A 75 -8.08 8.02 -8.73
CA LYS A 75 -8.14 7.20 -7.51
C LYS A 75 -8.65 7.99 -6.30
N GLU A 76 -8.01 9.11 -5.99
CA GLU A 76 -8.38 9.93 -4.82
C GLU A 76 -9.79 10.52 -4.96
N ASN A 77 -10.17 10.96 -6.17
CA ASN A 77 -11.52 11.48 -6.42
C ASN A 77 -12.61 10.42 -6.20
N VAL A 78 -12.33 9.16 -6.55
CA VAL A 78 -13.26 8.04 -6.30
C VAL A 78 -13.44 7.83 -4.81
N ILE A 79 -12.33 7.76 -4.08
CA ILE A 79 -12.34 7.54 -2.63
C ILE A 79 -13.09 8.68 -1.93
N ASP A 80 -12.74 9.93 -2.25
CA ASP A 80 -13.39 11.12 -1.72
C ASP A 80 -14.89 11.15 -2.00
N THR A 81 -15.30 10.75 -3.20
CA THR A 81 -16.73 10.70 -3.57
C THR A 81 -17.45 9.65 -2.74
N ILE A 82 -16.84 8.49 -2.52
CA ILE A 82 -17.41 7.39 -1.73
C ILE A 82 -17.53 7.81 -0.26
N GLU A 83 -16.47 8.37 0.32
CA GLU A 83 -16.45 8.82 1.71
C GLU A 83 -17.42 9.98 1.95
N LYS A 84 -17.39 11.03 1.12
CA LYS A 84 -18.17 12.27 1.33
C LYS A 84 -19.64 12.13 0.94
N ARG A 85 -19.96 11.44 -0.15
CA ARG A 85 -21.35 11.36 -0.64
C ARG A 85 -22.12 10.17 -0.08
N PHE A 86 -21.43 9.06 0.18
CA PHE A 86 -22.08 7.83 0.65
C PHE A 86 -21.78 7.52 2.12
N GLY A 87 -20.85 8.24 2.75
CA GLY A 87 -20.51 8.04 4.16
C GLY A 87 -19.78 6.72 4.43
N ILE A 88 -19.15 6.13 3.41
CA ILE A 88 -18.47 4.84 3.52
C ILE A 88 -16.97 5.10 3.71
N SER A 89 -16.44 4.79 4.89
CA SER A 89 -15.01 4.90 5.21
C SER A 89 -14.23 3.64 4.84
N PHE A 90 -12.99 3.81 4.38
CA PHE A 90 -12.07 2.71 4.11
C PHE A 90 -11.06 2.54 5.24
N ASP A 91 -10.89 1.32 5.74
CA ASP A 91 -9.91 1.00 6.78
C ASP A 91 -8.49 0.90 6.22
N ARG A 92 -8.39 0.44 4.97
CA ARG A 92 -7.13 0.27 4.24
C ARG A 92 -7.32 0.57 2.75
N LYS A 93 -6.30 1.20 2.16
CA LYS A 93 -6.20 1.53 0.74
C LYS A 93 -4.95 0.82 0.21
N LEU A 94 -5.12 -0.11 -0.72
CA LEU A 94 -4.02 -0.92 -1.26
C LEU A 94 -3.88 -0.73 -2.77
N GLU A 95 -2.64 -0.66 -3.22
CA GLU A 95 -2.28 -0.64 -4.63
C GLU A 95 -1.59 -1.96 -4.96
N LEU A 96 -2.11 -2.67 -5.96
CA LEU A 96 -1.64 -3.97 -6.37
C LEU A 96 -1.03 -3.87 -7.76
N CYS A 97 0.26 -4.20 -7.84
CA CYS A 97 0.97 -4.32 -9.11
C CYS A 97 0.82 -5.72 -9.71
N ASP A 98 0.75 -6.74 -8.85
CA ASP A 98 0.50 -8.12 -9.24
C ASP A 98 -0.73 -8.68 -8.51
N LEU A 99 -1.42 -9.60 -9.18
CA LEU A 99 -2.59 -10.30 -8.68
C LEU A 99 -2.21 -11.35 -7.63
N SER A 100 -0.99 -11.89 -7.73
CA SER A 100 -0.45 -12.88 -6.79
C SER A 100 -0.34 -12.35 -5.36
N ASP A 101 -0.18 -11.04 -5.20
CA ASP A 101 -0.11 -10.36 -3.90
C ASP A 101 -1.46 -10.36 -3.16
N LEU A 102 -2.57 -10.56 -3.87
CA LEU A 102 -3.92 -10.53 -3.29
C LEU A 102 -4.27 -11.88 -2.65
N THR A 103 -3.74 -12.09 -1.45
CA THR A 103 -4.02 -13.26 -0.62
C THR A 103 -4.65 -12.87 0.72
N HIS A 104 -5.36 -13.81 1.35
CA HIS A 104 -5.91 -13.63 2.69
C HIS A 104 -4.84 -13.21 3.70
N GLU A 105 -3.66 -13.85 3.66
CA GLU A 105 -2.54 -13.54 4.57
C GLU A 105 -2.02 -12.12 4.37
N HIS A 106 -1.86 -11.67 3.12
CA HIS A 106 -1.43 -10.32 2.82
C HIS A 106 -2.40 -9.28 3.39
N LEU A 107 -3.71 -9.44 3.15
CA LEU A 107 -4.73 -8.51 3.70
C LEU A 107 -4.75 -8.53 5.23
N PHE A 108 -4.57 -9.70 5.83
CA PHE A 108 -4.51 -9.84 7.28
C PHE A 108 -3.30 -9.09 7.87
N GLN A 109 -2.11 -9.25 7.29
CA GLN A 109 -0.89 -8.55 7.72
C GLN A 109 -1.00 -7.02 7.55
N GLN A 110 -1.69 -6.53 6.51
CA GLN A 110 -1.93 -5.10 6.30
C GLN A 110 -2.82 -4.48 7.39
N LEU A 111 -3.72 -5.26 7.98
CA LEU A 111 -4.57 -4.81 9.10
C LEU A 111 -3.87 -4.95 10.43
N HIS A 112 -3.20 -6.08 10.61
CA HIS A 112 -2.54 -6.50 11.84
C HIS A 112 -1.06 -6.73 11.53
N PRO A 113 -0.26 -5.65 11.45
CA PRO A 113 1.18 -5.81 11.29
C PRO A 113 1.67 -6.67 12.45
N GLU A 114 2.24 -7.83 12.15
CA GLU A 114 3.00 -8.56 13.16
C GLU A 114 4.01 -7.58 13.72
N ALA A 115 4.11 -7.48 15.04
CA ALA A 115 5.11 -6.66 15.69
C ALA A 115 6.49 -7.22 15.31
N VAL A 116 7.01 -6.81 14.14
CA VAL A 116 8.31 -7.23 13.64
C VAL A 116 9.31 -6.69 14.65
N ALA A 117 9.73 -7.56 15.54
CA ALA A 117 10.97 -7.49 16.29
C ALA A 117 11.41 -6.06 16.60
N SER A 118 10.75 -5.42 17.57
CA SER A 118 11.43 -4.46 18.46
C SER A 118 12.54 -5.14 19.28
N THR A 119 12.94 -6.36 18.94
CA THR A 119 14.21 -6.99 19.27
C THR A 119 15.32 -6.31 18.46
N GLY A 120 15.69 -5.12 18.90
CA GLY A 120 16.95 -4.41 18.60
C GLY A 120 17.41 -4.43 17.14
N LYS A 121 17.26 -3.29 16.45
CA LYS A 121 18.01 -2.98 15.21
C LYS A 121 19.43 -3.53 15.36
N ALA A 122 19.75 -4.64 14.70
CA ALA A 122 21.07 -5.22 14.75
C ALA A 122 22.00 -4.19 14.13
N ALA A 123 22.65 -3.40 14.98
CA ALA A 123 23.57 -2.38 14.53
C ALA A 123 24.71 -3.12 13.83
N PHE A 124 24.80 -2.93 12.51
CA PHE A 124 25.87 -3.51 11.72
C PHE A 124 27.20 -3.14 12.38
N ALA A 125 27.98 -4.14 12.78
CA ALA A 125 29.24 -3.89 13.45
C ALA A 125 30.12 -3.07 12.50
N LYS A 126 30.60 -1.90 12.96
CA LYS A 126 31.48 -1.08 12.15
C LYS A 126 32.72 -1.91 11.78
N PRO A 127 33.17 -1.90 10.51
CA PRO A 127 34.34 -2.68 10.09
C PRO A 127 35.55 -2.32 10.93
N LYS A 128 36.43 -3.31 11.14
CA LYS A 128 37.64 -3.13 11.95
C LYS A 128 38.50 -2.02 11.34
N ALA A 129 38.87 -1.02 12.16
CA ALA A 129 39.68 0.09 11.70
C ALA A 129 41.06 -0.41 11.19
N PRO A 130 41.66 0.26 10.19
CA PRO A 130 42.97 -0.10 9.68
C PRO A 130 44.03 -0.05 10.79
N SER A 131 44.92 -1.05 10.82
CA SER A 131 45.89 -1.30 11.92
C SER A 131 46.91 -0.18 12.16
N SER A 132 46.96 0.85 11.32
CA SER A 132 47.97 1.92 11.35
C SER A 132 47.48 3.24 11.97
N ARG A 133 46.27 3.26 12.56
CA ARG A 133 45.78 4.44 13.28
C ARG A 133 46.30 4.46 14.73
N GLY A 134 46.99 5.53 15.10
CA GLY A 134 47.32 5.84 16.50
C GLY A 134 46.07 6.06 17.37
N PRO A 135 46.23 6.22 18.69
CA PRO A 135 45.12 6.32 19.65
C PRO A 135 44.16 7.47 19.30
N ARG A 136 42.85 7.24 19.52
CA ARG A 136 41.80 8.23 19.28
C ARG A 136 42.06 9.47 20.15
N ARG A 137 42.33 10.61 19.54
CA ARG A 137 42.48 11.90 20.24
C ARG A 137 41.12 12.60 20.33
N LEU A 138 40.78 13.12 21.51
CA LEU A 138 39.63 13.99 21.70
C LEU A 138 39.96 15.36 21.10
N VAL A 139 39.30 15.74 20.02
CA VAL A 139 39.43 17.09 19.44
C VAL A 139 38.43 17.98 20.19
N LYS A 140 38.93 19.01 20.89
CA LYS A 140 38.06 20.03 21.45
C LYS A 140 37.45 20.83 20.30
N PRO A 141 36.14 21.11 20.32
CA PRO A 141 35.55 22.02 19.35
C PRO A 141 36.19 23.42 19.51
N ASN A 142 36.56 24.05 18.40
CA ASN A 142 37.02 25.44 18.41
C ASN A 142 35.82 26.34 18.71
N ASP A 143 35.83 26.98 19.87
CA ASP A 143 34.91 28.06 20.21
C ASP A 143 35.53 29.37 19.74
N ASN A 144 35.45 29.64 18.43
CA ASN A 144 35.66 31.00 17.92
C ASN A 144 34.30 31.70 18.00
N SER A 145 34.02 32.27 19.17
CA SER A 145 33.10 33.39 19.31
C SER A 145 33.82 34.62 18.77
N ASP A 146 33.57 34.96 17.51
CA ASP A 146 34.00 36.23 16.93
C ASP A 146 33.21 37.38 17.61
N GLU A 147 33.87 38.11 18.50
CA GLU A 147 33.53 39.50 18.84
C GLU A 147 34.04 40.43 17.72
N GLN A 148 33.15 40.85 16.82
CA GLN A 148 32.98 42.26 16.36
C GLN A 148 31.87 42.40 15.32
#